data_AF-A0A0U1YU29-F1
#
_entry.id   AF-A0A0U1YU29-F1
#
_cell.length_a   1.000
_cell.length_b   1.000
_cell.length_c   1.000
_cell.angle_alpha   90.00
_cell.angle_beta   90.00
_cell.angle_gamma   90.00
#
_symmetry.space_group_name_H-M   'P 1'
#
loop_
_entity.id
_entity.type
_entity.pdbx_description
1 polymer ?
#
loop_
_entity_poly.entity_id
_entity_poly.type
_entity_poly.pdbx_seq_one_letter_code
_entity_poly.pdbx_strand_id
1 'polypeptide(L)'
;LLAYTLGVKQLIVAINKMDTTKWSEARYHEIIKETSNFIRKVGFNPKSVAFVPISGFNGDNMLEKSTNCPWYKGWEKETKIGKYSGFTLLEAIDAIEPPARPTDKPLRLPLQDVYKIGGIGTVPVGRIETGVIKPGMVVTFAPSNVTTEVKSVEMHHQQLPEGLPGDNVGFNVKNVSVKEIRRGNVAGDSKNDPPAGADSFNAQVIVMNHPGQVGAGYAPVLDCHTAHIACKFAELIEKIDRRTGKTVEANP
;
A
#
# COMPACT_ATOMS: atom_id res chain seq x y z
N LEU A 1 -3.71 -3.67 -12.46
CA LEU A 1 -4.20 -4.87 -11.76
C LEU A 1 -3.71 -4.89 -10.31
N LEU A 2 -2.39 -5.00 -10.07
CA LEU A 2 -1.80 -5.05 -8.73
C LEU A 2 -2.26 -3.92 -7.79
N ALA A 3 -2.17 -2.66 -8.22
CA ALA A 3 -2.57 -1.52 -7.40
C ALA A 3 -4.02 -1.64 -6.87
N TYR A 4 -4.96 -2.06 -7.74
CA TYR A 4 -6.37 -2.20 -7.35
C TYR A 4 -6.59 -3.31 -6.32
N THR A 5 -5.92 -4.45 -6.52
CA THR A 5 -5.95 -5.61 -5.61
C THR A 5 -5.34 -5.27 -4.26
N LEU A 6 -4.27 -4.46 -4.23
CA LEU A 6 -3.63 -3.96 -3.01
C LEU A 6 -4.43 -2.85 -2.30
N GLY A 7 -5.64 -2.53 -2.78
CA GLY A 7 -6.51 -1.54 -2.15
C GLY A 7 -6.22 -0.08 -2.54
N VAL A 8 -5.33 0.19 -3.49
CA VAL A 8 -5.15 1.54 -4.05
C VAL A 8 -6.39 1.89 -4.87
N LYS A 9 -7.21 2.81 -4.35
CA LYS A 9 -8.48 3.22 -4.98
C LYS A 9 -8.41 4.52 -5.77
N GLN A 10 -7.37 5.33 -5.57
CA GLN A 10 -7.14 6.57 -6.29
C GLN A 10 -6.03 6.39 -7.32
N LEU A 11 -6.28 6.80 -8.56
CA LEU A 11 -5.37 6.63 -9.70
C LEU A 11 -5.31 7.93 -10.50
N ILE A 12 -4.11 8.32 -10.92
CA ILE A 12 -3.86 9.39 -11.89
C ILE A 12 -3.18 8.76 -13.09
N VAL A 13 -3.57 9.16 -14.30
CA VAL A 13 -2.94 8.72 -15.55
C VAL A 13 -2.23 9.91 -16.18
N ALA A 14 -0.91 9.90 -16.11
CA ALA A 14 -0.08 10.84 -16.87
C ALA A 14 0.24 10.25 -18.25
N ILE A 15 -0.25 10.90 -19.31
CA ILE A 15 0.03 10.52 -20.70
C ILE A 15 1.33 11.21 -21.11
N ASN A 16 2.44 10.51 -20.92
CA ASN A 16 3.78 11.05 -21.14
C ASN A 16 4.21 11.02 -22.61
N LYS A 17 5.24 11.79 -22.93
CA LYS A 17 5.86 11.93 -24.27
C LYS A 17 4.94 12.53 -25.33
N MET A 18 4.03 13.41 -24.94
CA MET A 18 3.11 14.07 -25.89
C MET A 18 3.84 14.89 -26.97
N ASP A 19 5.04 15.40 -26.66
CA ASP A 19 5.96 16.06 -27.59
C ASP A 19 6.30 15.18 -28.81
N THR A 20 6.48 13.86 -28.61
CA THR A 20 6.77 12.91 -29.71
C THR A 20 5.59 12.69 -30.65
N THR A 21 4.38 13.06 -30.20
CA THR A 21 3.14 12.99 -30.98
C THR A 21 2.70 14.36 -31.48
N LYS A 22 3.59 15.36 -31.42
CA LYS A 22 3.31 16.76 -31.79
C LYS A 22 2.08 17.32 -31.07
N TRP A 23 1.88 16.92 -29.81
CA TRP A 23 0.75 17.37 -28.99
C TRP A 23 -0.62 17.16 -29.67
N SER A 24 -0.80 16.03 -30.37
CA SER A 24 -2.05 15.70 -31.07
C SER A 24 -3.22 15.44 -30.11
N GLU A 25 -4.28 16.25 -30.22
CA GLU A 25 -5.54 16.08 -29.50
C GLU A 25 -6.22 14.74 -29.80
N ALA A 26 -6.26 14.36 -31.08
CA ALA A 26 -6.84 13.08 -31.50
C ALA A 26 -6.13 11.89 -30.84
N ARG A 27 -4.78 11.92 -30.81
CA ARG A 27 -3.98 10.87 -30.17
C ARG A 27 -4.21 10.82 -28.65
N TYR A 28 -4.31 11.98 -28.00
CA TYR A 28 -4.63 12.06 -26.57
C TYR A 28 -5.99 11.40 -26.25
N HIS A 29 -7.04 11.73 -27.01
CA HIS A 29 -8.37 11.14 -26.79
C HIS A 29 -8.44 9.65 -27.10
N GLU A 30 -7.70 9.17 -28.11
CA GLU A 30 -7.56 7.73 -28.39
C GLU A 30 -6.94 7.00 -27.18
N ILE A 31 -5.85 7.53 -26.63
CA ILE A 31 -5.18 6.96 -25.45
C ILE A 31 -6.12 6.95 -24.24
N ILE A 32 -6.88 8.04 -24.00
CA ILE A 32 -7.86 8.08 -22.90
C ILE A 32 -8.89 6.98 -23.08
N LYS A 33 -9.43 6.80 -24.29
CA LYS A 33 -10.46 5.79 -24.56
C LYS A 33 -9.96 4.39 -24.25
N GLU A 34 -8.81 4.01 -24.79
CA GLU A 34 -8.23 2.68 -24.56
C GLU A 34 -7.84 2.47 -23.09
N THR A 35 -7.20 3.46 -22.47
CA THR A 35 -6.80 3.38 -21.07
C THR A 35 -8.01 3.31 -20.14
N SER A 36 -9.05 4.11 -20.40
CA SER A 36 -10.32 4.07 -19.66
C SER A 36 -11.00 2.71 -19.76
N ASN A 37 -10.99 2.09 -20.93
CA ASN A 37 -11.52 0.73 -21.12
C ASN A 37 -10.71 -0.29 -20.32
N PHE A 38 -9.38 -0.16 -20.33
CA PHE A 38 -8.49 -1.04 -19.59
C PHE A 38 -8.67 -0.93 -18.07
N ILE A 39 -8.61 0.28 -17.51
CA ILE A 39 -8.73 0.48 -16.05
C ILE A 39 -10.13 0.12 -15.53
N ARG A 40 -11.18 0.29 -16.36
CA ARG A 40 -12.53 -0.19 -16.07
C ARG A 40 -12.58 -1.71 -15.91
N LYS A 41 -11.89 -2.45 -16.79
CA LYS A 41 -11.78 -3.92 -16.68
C LYS A 41 -11.02 -4.35 -15.42
N VAL A 42 -10.08 -3.52 -14.95
CA VAL A 42 -9.34 -3.75 -13.69
C VAL A 42 -10.21 -3.48 -12.47
N GLY A 43 -11.18 -2.55 -12.56
CA GLY A 43 -12.13 -2.22 -11.48
C GLY A 43 -12.14 -0.75 -11.06
N PHE A 44 -11.29 0.11 -11.65
CA PHE A 44 -11.34 1.55 -11.41
C PHE A 44 -12.52 2.19 -12.15
N ASN A 45 -13.08 3.26 -11.57
CA ASN A 45 -14.03 4.11 -12.28
C ASN A 45 -13.28 5.16 -13.11
N PRO A 46 -13.34 5.16 -14.45
CA PRO A 46 -12.61 6.15 -15.25
C PRO A 46 -12.99 7.60 -14.96
N LYS A 47 -14.21 7.86 -14.46
CA LYS A 47 -14.64 9.22 -14.10
C LYS A 47 -13.90 9.77 -12.87
N SER A 48 -13.33 8.92 -12.03
CA SER A 48 -12.58 9.34 -10.84
C SER A 48 -11.07 9.45 -11.09
N VAL A 49 -10.64 9.43 -12.35
CA VAL A 49 -9.23 9.41 -12.75
C VAL A 49 -8.92 10.65 -13.58
N ALA A 50 -7.94 11.43 -13.13
CA ALA A 50 -7.41 12.54 -13.91
C ALA A 50 -6.48 12.02 -15.01
N PHE A 51 -6.68 12.49 -16.24
CA PHE A 51 -5.84 12.18 -17.40
C PHE A 51 -5.06 13.42 -17.83
N VAL A 52 -3.76 13.44 -17.53
CA VAL A 52 -2.93 14.64 -17.72
C VAL A 52 -1.95 14.41 -18.88
N PRO A 53 -2.04 15.17 -20.00
CA PRO A 53 -1.03 15.09 -21.06
C PRO A 53 0.24 15.81 -20.62
N ILE A 54 1.37 15.10 -20.54
CA ILE A 54 2.63 15.68 -20.07
C ILE A 54 3.78 15.42 -21.04
N SER A 55 4.86 16.19 -20.88
CA SER A 55 6.20 15.80 -21.32
C SER A 55 7.13 15.84 -20.11
N GLY A 56 7.45 14.68 -19.54
CA GLY A 56 8.37 14.63 -18.40
C GLY A 56 9.78 15.13 -18.73
N PHE A 57 10.18 15.11 -20.00
CA PHE A 57 11.48 15.60 -20.45
C PHE A 57 11.52 17.12 -20.56
N ASN A 58 10.47 17.73 -21.12
CA ASN A 58 10.40 19.18 -21.35
C ASN A 58 9.71 19.95 -20.20
N GLY A 59 9.07 19.26 -19.26
CA GLY A 59 8.38 19.85 -18.11
C GLY A 59 6.92 20.26 -18.36
N ASP A 60 6.39 20.05 -19.57
CA ASP A 60 5.03 20.44 -19.94
C ASP A 60 3.95 19.80 -19.06
N ASN A 61 3.05 20.63 -18.50
CA ASN A 61 1.96 20.23 -17.60
C ASN A 61 2.43 19.48 -16.33
N MET A 62 3.72 19.55 -15.98
CA MET A 62 4.22 18.97 -14.73
C MET A 62 3.85 19.85 -13.53
N LEU A 63 4.36 21.09 -13.54
CA LEU A 63 4.14 22.11 -12.51
C LEU A 63 3.32 23.30 -13.03
N GLU A 64 3.50 23.62 -14.30
CA GLU A 64 2.86 24.76 -14.98
C GLU A 64 2.13 24.29 -16.23
N LYS A 65 1.10 25.04 -16.63
CA LYS A 65 0.32 24.76 -17.83
C LYS A 65 1.18 24.93 -19.08
N SER A 66 1.19 23.90 -19.94
CA SER A 66 1.86 23.93 -21.22
C SER A 66 1.16 24.85 -22.22
N THR A 67 1.94 25.60 -22.98
CA THR A 67 1.48 26.38 -24.15
C THR A 67 1.40 25.52 -25.42
N ASN A 68 1.98 24.31 -25.42
CA ASN A 68 2.07 23.44 -26.60
C ASN A 68 0.76 22.69 -26.92
N CYS A 69 -0.22 22.68 -26.00
CA CYS A 69 -1.52 22.03 -26.18
C CYS A 69 -2.71 22.98 -25.87
N PRO A 70 -2.97 24.00 -26.71
CA PRO A 70 -4.04 24.98 -26.46
C PRO A 70 -5.47 24.38 -26.49
N TRP A 71 -5.62 23.20 -27.11
CA TRP A 71 -6.85 22.41 -27.11
C TRP A 71 -7.18 21.84 -25.72
N TYR A 72 -6.18 21.54 -24.90
CA TYR A 72 -6.38 20.93 -23.59
C TYR A 72 -7.02 21.91 -22.60
N LYS A 73 -8.20 21.55 -22.10
CA LYS A 73 -9.00 22.39 -21.18
C LYS A 73 -8.83 22.03 -19.71
N GLY A 74 -7.91 21.12 -19.41
CA GLY A 74 -7.70 20.59 -18.07
C GLY A 74 -8.24 19.18 -17.93
N TRP A 75 -7.81 18.51 -16.87
CA TRP A 75 -8.36 17.25 -16.43
C TRP A 75 -9.53 17.52 -15.49
N GLU A 76 -10.47 16.58 -15.46
CA GLU A 76 -11.57 16.55 -14.51
C GLU A 76 -11.61 15.16 -13.86
N LYS A 77 -11.94 15.11 -12.58
CA LYS A 77 -12.26 13.86 -11.88
C LYS A 77 -13.42 14.04 -10.91
N GLU A 78 -14.24 13.02 -10.80
CA GLU A 78 -15.39 12.96 -9.91
C GLU A 78 -15.20 11.83 -8.89
N THR A 79 -15.22 12.18 -7.61
CA THR A 79 -15.13 11.26 -6.49
C THR A 79 -16.45 11.26 -5.72
N LYS A 80 -16.51 10.51 -4.62
CA LYS A 80 -17.69 10.55 -3.72
C LYS A 80 -17.80 11.87 -2.96
N ILE A 81 -16.69 12.60 -2.80
CA ILE A 81 -16.60 13.82 -2.00
C ILE A 81 -16.85 15.05 -2.87
N GLY A 82 -16.48 15.02 -4.15
CA GLY A 82 -16.76 16.12 -5.05
C GLY A 82 -16.20 15.96 -6.45
N LYS A 83 -16.28 17.04 -7.22
CA LYS A 83 -15.66 17.19 -8.54
C LYS A 83 -14.45 18.09 -8.43
N TYR A 84 -13.36 17.66 -9.05
CA TYR A 84 -12.08 18.36 -9.05
C TYR A 84 -11.65 18.57 -10.50
N SER A 85 -10.99 19.68 -10.76
CA SER A 85 -10.41 20.01 -12.06
C SER A 85 -9.07 20.71 -11.89
N GLY A 86 -8.20 20.57 -12.89
CA GLY A 86 -6.92 21.27 -12.93
C GLY A 86 -6.25 21.09 -14.30
N PHE A 87 -5.04 21.60 -14.46
CA PHE A 87 -4.28 21.48 -15.69
C PHE A 87 -3.07 20.57 -15.53
N THR A 88 -2.36 20.67 -14.41
CA THR A 88 -1.04 20.08 -14.22
C THR A 88 -1.08 18.76 -13.47
N LEU A 89 0.03 18.02 -13.52
CA LEU A 89 0.22 16.79 -12.77
C LEU A 89 0.32 17.08 -11.27
N LEU A 90 0.96 18.18 -10.87
CA LEU A 90 1.02 18.60 -9.47
C LEU A 90 -0.40 18.84 -8.91
N GLU A 91 -1.23 19.61 -9.62
CA GLU A 91 -2.61 19.84 -9.19
C GLU A 91 -3.41 18.53 -9.10
N ALA A 92 -3.14 17.55 -9.97
CA ALA A 92 -3.79 16.24 -9.91
C ALA A 92 -3.39 15.45 -8.66
N ILE A 93 -2.13 15.55 -8.25
CA ILE A 93 -1.57 14.96 -7.02
C ILE A 93 -2.14 15.65 -5.78
N ASP A 94 -2.17 16.98 -5.77
CA ASP A 94 -2.72 17.76 -4.65
C ASP A 94 -4.23 17.51 -4.47
N ALA A 95 -4.93 17.19 -5.57
CA ALA A 95 -6.33 16.80 -5.51
C ALA A 95 -6.55 15.36 -5.01
N ILE A 96 -5.52 14.58 -4.66
CA ILE A 96 -5.69 13.25 -4.04
C ILE A 96 -6.32 13.43 -2.66
N GLU A 97 -7.38 12.68 -2.41
CA GLU A 97 -8.03 12.68 -1.10
C GLU A 97 -7.11 11.97 -0.09
N PRO A 98 -6.77 12.60 1.04
CA PRO A 98 -6.01 11.92 2.08
C PRO A 98 -6.75 10.66 2.55
N PRO A 99 -6.09 9.49 2.60
CA PRO A 99 -6.73 8.29 3.11
C PRO A 99 -7.06 8.46 4.59
N ALA A 100 -8.19 7.90 5.03
CA ALA A 100 -8.51 7.83 6.44
C ALA A 100 -7.42 7.02 7.17
N ARG A 101 -6.73 7.66 8.11
CA ARG A 101 -5.72 6.98 8.92
C ARG A 101 -6.43 6.08 9.94
N PRO A 102 -6.11 4.79 10.02
CA PRO A 102 -6.78 3.84 10.91
C PRO A 102 -6.30 3.98 12.38
N THR A 103 -6.46 5.16 12.97
CA THR A 103 -6.03 5.48 14.35
C THR A 103 -6.84 4.73 15.41
N ASP A 104 -8.13 4.48 15.14
CA ASP A 104 -9.05 3.86 16.09
C ASP A 104 -8.99 2.32 16.07
N LYS A 105 -8.17 1.74 15.18
CA LYS A 105 -7.96 0.29 15.10
C LYS A 105 -6.86 -0.15 16.08
N PRO A 106 -6.82 -1.44 16.47
CA PRO A 106 -5.71 -2.01 17.22
C PRO A 106 -4.34 -1.72 16.60
N LEU A 107 -3.31 -1.57 17.43
CA LEU A 107 -1.95 -1.34 16.95
C LEU A 107 -1.44 -2.55 16.15
N ARG A 108 -0.96 -2.29 14.92
CA ARG A 108 -0.17 -3.24 14.12
C ARG A 108 1.03 -2.52 13.53
N LEU A 109 2.22 -2.91 13.97
CA LEU A 109 3.49 -2.34 13.54
C LEU A 109 4.43 -3.48 13.11
N PRO A 110 4.42 -3.87 11.82
CA PRO A 110 5.36 -4.84 11.28
C PRO A 110 6.81 -4.32 11.34
N LEU A 111 7.70 -5.12 11.91
CA LEU A 111 9.10 -4.76 12.09
C LEU A 111 9.84 -4.87 10.76
N GLN A 112 10.52 -3.80 10.38
CA GLN A 112 11.43 -3.73 9.24
C GLN A 112 12.83 -4.19 9.66
N ASP A 113 13.33 -3.67 10.78
CA ASP A 113 14.66 -3.99 11.34
C ASP A 113 14.63 -3.94 12.87
N VAL A 114 15.65 -4.53 13.50
CA VAL A 114 15.86 -4.50 14.95
C VAL A 114 17.32 -4.20 15.23
N TYR A 115 17.58 -3.12 15.96
CA TYR A 115 18.92 -2.66 16.30
C TYR A 115 19.24 -2.85 17.79
N LYS A 116 20.51 -3.06 18.10
CA LYS A 116 21.06 -2.96 19.45
C LYS A 116 21.89 -1.69 19.55
N ILE A 117 21.40 -0.70 20.28
CA ILE A 117 22.07 0.59 20.46
C ILE A 117 22.72 0.64 21.84
N GLY A 118 24.01 0.93 21.91
CA GLY A 118 24.75 1.06 23.17
C GLY A 118 24.11 2.12 24.07
N GLY A 119 23.90 1.81 25.36
CA GLY A 119 23.28 2.70 26.34
C GLY A 119 21.74 2.80 26.26
N ILE A 120 21.12 2.48 25.13
CA ILE A 120 19.66 2.53 24.93
C ILE A 120 19.04 1.13 25.02
N GLY A 121 19.69 0.12 24.45
CA GLY A 121 19.19 -1.26 24.41
C GLY A 121 18.62 -1.63 23.04
N THR A 122 17.50 -2.34 23.03
CA THR A 122 16.89 -2.87 21.81
C THR A 122 15.92 -1.84 21.22
N VAL A 123 16.08 -1.56 19.92
CA VAL A 123 15.26 -0.59 19.18
C VAL A 123 14.76 -1.23 17.88
N PRO A 124 13.51 -1.73 17.87
CA PRO A 124 12.84 -2.12 16.64
C PRO A 124 12.42 -0.89 15.83
N VAL A 125 12.41 -1.05 14.51
CA VAL A 125 12.00 -0.02 13.55
C VAL A 125 10.94 -0.60 12.62
N GLY A 126 9.91 0.18 12.33
CA GLY A 126 8.88 -0.21 11.37
C GLY A 126 7.87 0.89 11.09
N ARG A 127 6.93 0.57 10.20
CA ARG A 127 5.81 1.45 9.88
C ARG A 127 4.60 1.07 10.72
N ILE A 128 3.90 2.06 11.24
CA ILE A 128 2.62 1.86 11.90
C ILE A 128 1.55 1.70 10.82
N GLU A 129 0.95 0.52 10.70
CA GLU A 129 -0.10 0.26 9.71
C GLU A 129 -1.48 0.61 10.26
N THR A 130 -1.73 0.29 11.54
CA THR A 130 -2.97 0.62 12.26
C THR A 130 -2.69 0.96 13.71
N GLY A 131 -3.61 1.71 14.32
CA GLY A 131 -3.54 2.13 15.72
C GLY A 131 -2.46 3.16 16.00
N VAL A 132 -2.16 3.34 17.29
CA VAL A 132 -1.20 4.35 17.78
C VAL A 132 -0.21 3.65 18.71
N ILE A 133 1.05 4.08 18.67
CA ILE A 133 2.08 3.65 19.63
C ILE A 133 2.50 4.84 20.50
N LYS A 134 2.61 4.64 21.81
CA LYS A 134 3.02 5.67 22.76
C LYS A 134 4.07 5.11 23.72
N PRO A 135 4.98 5.96 24.23
CA PRO A 135 5.75 5.63 25.42
C PRO A 135 4.83 5.17 26.56
N GLY A 136 5.23 4.14 27.29
CA GLY A 136 4.48 3.53 28.38
C GLY A 136 3.49 2.44 27.94
N MET A 137 3.21 2.28 26.64
CA MET A 137 2.37 1.18 26.17
C MET A 137 3.08 -0.16 26.38
N VAL A 138 2.30 -1.18 26.75
CA VAL A 138 2.79 -2.56 26.81
C VAL A 138 2.43 -3.24 25.50
N VAL A 139 3.44 -3.61 24.72
CA VAL A 139 3.29 -4.21 23.40
C VAL A 139 3.68 -5.69 23.41
N THR A 140 3.02 -6.46 22.56
CA THR A 140 3.31 -7.88 22.29
C THR A 140 3.84 -8.03 20.87
N PHE A 141 4.89 -8.82 20.70
CA PHE A 141 5.48 -9.15 19.41
C PHE A 141 5.03 -10.54 18.96
N ALA A 142 4.35 -10.62 17.84
CA ALA A 142 3.99 -11.89 17.20
C ALA A 142 4.98 -12.27 16.09
N PRO A 143 5.25 -13.57 15.87
CA PRO A 143 4.69 -14.73 16.58
C PRO A 143 5.52 -15.16 17.79
N SER A 144 6.55 -14.41 18.22
CA SER A 144 7.42 -14.81 19.35
C SER A 144 6.73 -14.72 20.71
N ASN A 145 5.57 -14.04 20.79
CA ASN A 145 4.77 -13.82 21.99
C ASN A 145 5.55 -13.18 23.15
N VAL A 146 6.51 -12.32 22.81
CA VAL A 146 7.26 -11.53 23.79
C VAL A 146 6.49 -10.24 24.08
N THR A 147 6.27 -9.93 25.35
CA THR A 147 5.56 -8.73 25.79
C THR A 147 6.49 -7.82 26.59
N THR A 148 6.47 -6.51 26.30
CA THR A 148 7.33 -5.53 26.96
C THR A 148 6.73 -4.13 26.90
N GLU A 149 7.26 -3.21 27.72
CA GLU A 149 6.88 -1.81 27.74
C GLU A 149 7.74 -0.98 26.78
N VAL A 150 7.10 -0.14 25.98
CA VAL A 150 7.74 0.86 25.12
C VAL A 150 8.22 2.02 25.97
N LYS A 151 9.50 2.40 25.88
CA LYS A 151 10.08 3.49 26.68
C LYS A 151 10.13 4.82 25.96
N SER A 152 10.45 4.81 24.68
CA SER A 152 10.43 5.98 23.82
C SER A 152 10.01 5.57 22.42
N VAL A 153 9.47 6.54 21.68
CA VAL A 153 9.16 6.43 20.26
C VAL A 153 9.86 7.61 19.58
N GLU A 154 10.54 7.36 18.48
CA GLU A 154 11.34 8.33 17.75
C GLU A 154 11.12 8.23 16.25
N MET A 155 11.11 9.39 15.57
CA MET A 155 11.10 9.49 14.12
C MET A 155 12.10 10.56 13.70
N HIS A 156 12.99 10.24 12.75
CA HIS A 156 14.04 11.16 12.29
C HIS A 156 14.87 11.80 13.42
N HIS A 157 15.25 11.00 14.43
CA HIS A 157 16.02 11.43 15.61
C HIS A 157 15.31 12.45 16.52
N GLN A 158 13.98 12.56 16.40
CA GLN A 158 13.14 13.35 17.30
C GLN A 158 12.21 12.44 18.07
N GLN A 159 12.10 12.68 19.37
CA GLN A 159 11.18 11.94 20.23
C GLN A 159 9.74 12.37 19.97
N LEU A 160 8.85 11.40 19.86
CA LEU A 160 7.43 11.61 19.63
C LEU A 160 6.63 11.30 20.91
N PRO A 161 5.58 12.09 21.22
CA PRO A 161 4.63 11.74 22.26
C PRO A 161 3.77 10.52 21.86
N GLU A 162 3.52 10.35 20.57
CA GLU A 162 2.84 9.21 19.97
C GLU A 162 3.25 9.06 18.49
N GLY A 163 3.23 7.83 17.98
CA GLY A 163 3.35 7.53 16.56
C GLY A 163 2.00 7.14 15.97
N LEU A 164 1.67 7.67 14.79
CA LEU A 164 0.38 7.50 14.12
C LEU A 164 0.50 6.60 12.87
N PRO A 165 -0.61 6.06 12.35
CA PRO A 165 -0.58 5.26 11.13
C PRO A 165 0.08 6.01 9.96
N GLY A 166 1.04 5.35 9.30
CA GLY A 166 1.86 5.88 8.22
C GLY A 166 3.27 6.33 8.66
N ASP A 167 3.49 6.59 9.95
CA ASP A 167 4.78 7.00 10.46
C ASP A 167 5.77 5.83 10.46
N ASN A 168 7.02 6.10 10.10
CA ASN A 168 8.12 5.12 10.20
C ASN A 168 8.92 5.48 11.44
N VAL A 169 8.77 4.67 12.49
CA VAL A 169 9.28 4.98 13.83
C VAL A 169 10.29 3.93 14.28
N GLY A 170 11.27 4.36 15.06
CA GLY A 170 12.04 3.50 15.96
C GLY A 170 11.48 3.64 17.37
N PHE A 171 11.43 2.56 18.14
CA PHE A 171 10.95 2.63 19.52
C PHE A 171 11.81 1.79 20.46
N ASN A 172 12.11 2.30 21.64
CA ASN A 172 12.92 1.57 22.61
C ASN A 172 12.06 0.63 23.44
N VAL A 173 12.55 -0.59 23.65
CA VAL A 173 11.93 -1.58 24.53
C VAL A 173 12.94 -2.13 25.54
N LYS A 174 12.47 -2.44 26.75
CA LYS A 174 13.32 -3.06 27.79
C LYS A 174 13.19 -4.58 27.81
N ASN A 175 14.22 -5.24 28.34
CA ASN A 175 14.21 -6.68 28.65
C ASN A 175 13.87 -7.60 27.46
N VAL A 176 14.08 -7.13 26.24
CA VAL A 176 13.95 -7.92 25.02
C VAL A 176 15.27 -7.88 24.27
N SER A 177 15.83 -9.04 23.96
CA SER A 177 17.04 -9.19 23.17
C SER A 177 16.72 -9.06 21.67
N VAL A 178 17.66 -8.49 20.91
CA VAL A 178 17.58 -8.47 19.43
C VAL A 178 17.51 -9.85 18.77
N LYS A 179 17.74 -10.93 19.53
CA LYS A 179 17.59 -12.31 19.05
C LYS A 179 16.16 -12.85 19.17
N GLU A 180 15.33 -12.24 20.02
CA GLU A 180 13.96 -12.71 20.31
C GLU A 180 12.91 -12.11 19.36
N ILE A 181 13.26 -11.02 18.70
CA ILE A 181 12.44 -10.33 17.71
C ILE A 181 13.26 -10.04 16.46
N ARG A 182 12.61 -10.04 15.29
CA ARG A 182 13.26 -9.85 13.99
C ARG A 182 12.32 -9.19 12.99
N ARG A 183 12.89 -8.80 11.84
CA ARG A 183 12.12 -8.42 10.65
C ARG A 183 11.01 -9.44 10.36
N GLY A 184 9.83 -8.93 10.04
CA GLY A 184 8.64 -9.74 9.78
C GLY A 184 7.80 -10.06 11.02
N ASN A 185 8.31 -9.85 12.25
CA ASN A 185 7.44 -9.86 13.43
C ASN A 185 6.51 -8.64 13.44
N VAL A 186 5.40 -8.74 14.15
CA VAL A 186 4.42 -7.66 14.25
C VAL A 186 4.25 -7.27 15.71
N ALA A 187 4.51 -6.01 16.03
CA ALA A 187 4.20 -5.46 17.35
C ALA A 187 2.75 -4.97 17.38
N GLY A 188 2.08 -5.16 18.51
CA GLY A 188 0.76 -4.58 18.77
C GLY A 188 0.49 -4.41 20.26
N ASP A 189 -0.58 -3.70 20.61
CA ASP A 189 -0.93 -3.43 21.99
C ASP A 189 -1.36 -4.74 22.68
N SER A 190 -0.71 -5.06 23.81
CA SER A 190 -1.05 -6.24 24.62
C SER A 190 -2.47 -6.24 25.16
N LYS A 191 -3.10 -5.06 25.28
CA LYS A 191 -4.41 -4.87 25.92
C LYS A 191 -5.55 -4.71 24.93
N ASN A 192 -5.27 -4.55 23.65
CA ASN A 192 -6.28 -4.29 22.63
C ASN A 192 -5.99 -5.12 21.38
N ASP A 193 -6.60 -6.31 21.33
CA ASP A 193 -6.44 -7.29 20.24
C ASP A 193 -4.95 -7.51 19.87
N PRO A 194 -4.14 -8.09 20.77
CA PRO A 194 -2.73 -8.33 20.51
C PRO A 194 -2.52 -9.23 19.28
N PRO A 195 -1.50 -8.98 18.45
CA PRO A 195 -1.21 -9.83 17.30
C PRO A 195 -0.80 -11.22 17.78
N ALA A 196 -1.12 -12.23 16.97
CA ALA A 196 -0.77 -13.63 17.22
C ALA A 196 -0.16 -14.26 15.97
N GLY A 197 0.56 -15.37 16.15
CA GLY A 197 0.98 -16.22 15.03
C GLY A 197 -0.22 -16.86 14.35
N ALA A 198 -0.10 -17.11 13.05
CA ALA A 198 -1.09 -17.83 12.27
C ALA A 198 -0.53 -19.20 11.88
N ASP A 199 -1.22 -20.28 12.29
CA ASP A 199 -0.86 -21.65 11.88
C ASP A 199 -1.24 -21.92 10.42
N SER A 200 -2.39 -21.38 10.00
CA SER A 200 -2.88 -21.39 8.62
C SER A 200 -3.82 -20.21 8.39
N PHE A 201 -4.04 -19.86 7.13
CA PHE A 201 -5.01 -18.85 6.75
C PHE A 201 -5.55 -19.16 5.35
N ASN A 202 -6.81 -18.78 5.13
CA ASN A 202 -7.42 -18.81 3.79
C ASN A 202 -7.20 -17.46 3.13
N ALA A 203 -6.81 -17.46 1.86
CA ALA A 203 -6.60 -16.24 1.08
C ALA A 203 -7.18 -16.39 -0.31
N GLN A 204 -7.73 -15.30 -0.85
CA GLN A 204 -8.09 -15.21 -2.25
C GLN A 204 -6.86 -14.83 -3.06
N VAL A 205 -6.46 -15.70 -3.98
CA VAL A 205 -5.26 -15.52 -4.81
C VAL A 205 -5.66 -15.27 -6.26
N ILE A 206 -5.01 -14.30 -6.91
CA ILE A 206 -5.08 -14.11 -8.36
C ILE A 206 -3.80 -14.66 -8.97
N VAL A 207 -3.91 -15.74 -9.74
CA VAL A 207 -2.77 -16.30 -10.47
C VAL A 207 -2.43 -15.37 -11.64
N MET A 208 -1.19 -14.87 -11.64
CA MET A 208 -0.64 -14.05 -12.71
C MET A 208 -0.13 -14.92 -13.85
N ASN A 209 0.16 -14.32 -15.01
CA ASN A 209 0.68 -15.06 -16.16
C ASN A 209 2.02 -15.73 -15.80
N HIS A 210 2.02 -17.06 -15.76
CA HIS A 210 3.14 -17.90 -15.35
C HIS A 210 3.09 -19.21 -16.14
N PRO A 211 4.23 -19.76 -16.62
CA PRO A 211 4.24 -20.93 -17.51
C PRO A 211 3.82 -22.25 -16.85
N GLY A 212 3.86 -22.34 -15.53
CA GLY A 212 3.51 -23.56 -14.78
C GLY A 212 2.11 -23.53 -14.16
N GLN A 213 1.68 -24.70 -13.70
CA GLN A 213 0.42 -24.89 -12.99
C GLN A 213 0.62 -24.77 -11.48
N VAL A 214 -0.42 -24.31 -10.77
CA VAL A 214 -0.45 -24.25 -9.31
C VAL A 214 -1.42 -25.32 -8.83
N GLY A 215 -0.94 -26.24 -8.00
CA GLY A 215 -1.74 -27.30 -7.39
C GLY A 215 -1.57 -27.32 -5.88
N ALA A 216 -2.40 -28.12 -5.20
CA ALA A 216 -2.22 -28.39 -3.78
C ALA A 216 -0.80 -28.94 -3.51
N GLY A 217 -0.16 -28.41 -2.47
CA GLY A 217 1.22 -28.69 -2.13
C GLY A 217 2.26 -27.74 -2.72
N TYR A 218 1.88 -26.85 -3.65
CA TYR A 218 2.78 -25.78 -4.12
C TYR A 218 3.21 -24.90 -2.93
N ALA A 219 4.51 -24.67 -2.78
CA ALA A 219 5.08 -23.99 -1.61
C ALA A 219 5.96 -22.79 -2.02
N PRO A 220 5.38 -21.72 -2.59
CA PRO A 220 6.12 -20.52 -2.93
C PRO A 220 6.48 -19.72 -1.68
N VAL A 221 7.41 -18.77 -1.83
CA VAL A 221 7.63 -17.72 -0.83
C VAL A 221 6.54 -16.67 -0.97
N LEU A 222 5.93 -16.30 0.16
CA LEU A 222 4.98 -15.21 0.27
C LEU A 222 5.64 -14.02 0.95
N ASP A 223 5.52 -12.88 0.32
CA ASP A 223 5.78 -11.58 0.91
C ASP A 223 4.46 -11.03 1.48
N CYS A 224 4.41 -10.85 2.79
CA CYS A 224 3.29 -10.22 3.49
C CYS A 224 3.86 -9.21 4.47
N HIS A 225 3.40 -7.96 4.42
CA HIS A 225 4.01 -6.83 5.16
C HIS A 225 5.55 -6.81 5.01
N THR A 226 6.28 -7.02 6.11
CA THR A 226 7.73 -7.14 6.16
C THR A 226 8.23 -8.58 6.27
N ALA A 227 7.33 -9.56 6.37
CA ALA A 227 7.65 -10.98 6.43
C ALA A 227 7.85 -11.57 5.02
N HIS A 228 8.79 -12.51 4.95
CA HIS A 228 9.19 -13.23 3.76
C HIS A 228 9.32 -14.70 4.12
N ILE A 229 8.28 -15.49 3.87
CA ILE A 229 8.13 -16.86 4.43
C ILE A 229 7.57 -17.79 3.36
N ALA A 230 8.13 -18.99 3.23
CA ALA A 230 7.55 -20.05 2.40
C ALA A 230 6.23 -20.54 3.00
N CYS A 231 5.16 -20.51 2.22
CA CYS A 231 3.85 -21.02 2.63
C CYS A 231 3.38 -22.10 1.67
N LYS A 232 2.85 -23.20 2.21
CA LYS A 232 2.29 -24.29 1.42
C LYS A 232 0.82 -24.00 1.12
N PHE A 233 0.44 -24.11 -0.14
CA PHE A 233 -0.94 -24.13 -0.59
C PHE A 233 -1.51 -25.49 -0.17
N ALA A 234 -2.02 -25.58 1.05
CA ALA A 234 -2.49 -26.85 1.62
C ALA A 234 -3.66 -27.41 0.82
N GLU A 235 -4.63 -26.55 0.53
CA GLU A 235 -5.86 -26.88 -0.19
C GLU A 235 -6.18 -25.75 -1.18
N LEU A 236 -6.73 -26.11 -2.34
CA LEU A 236 -7.38 -25.17 -3.25
C LEU A 236 -8.88 -25.27 -2.98
N ILE A 237 -9.44 -24.33 -2.22
CA ILE A 237 -10.81 -24.46 -1.72
C ILE A 237 -11.83 -24.21 -2.84
N GLU A 238 -11.65 -23.12 -3.57
CA GLU A 238 -12.56 -22.70 -4.63
C GLU A 238 -11.83 -22.01 -5.77
N LYS A 239 -12.31 -22.24 -6.99
CA LYS A 239 -12.02 -21.44 -8.17
C LYS A 239 -13.13 -20.42 -8.34
N ILE A 240 -12.76 -19.15 -8.40
CA ILE A 240 -13.71 -18.03 -8.37
C ILE A 240 -13.60 -17.22 -9.66
N ASP A 241 -14.74 -16.80 -10.22
CA ASP A 241 -14.75 -15.81 -11.29
C ASP A 241 -14.30 -14.45 -10.73
N ARG A 242 -13.18 -13.95 -11.25
CA ARG A 242 -12.52 -12.73 -10.75
C ARG A 242 -13.39 -11.46 -10.80
N ARG A 243 -14.44 -11.42 -11.62
CA ARG A 243 -15.28 -10.23 -11.81
C ARG A 243 -16.47 -10.21 -10.89
N THR A 244 -17.08 -11.38 -10.69
CA THR A 244 -18.32 -11.54 -9.95
C THR A 244 -18.09 -12.04 -8.52
N GLY A 245 -16.92 -12.61 -8.23
CA GLY A 245 -16.64 -13.24 -6.95
C GLY A 245 -17.40 -14.55 -6.74
N LYS A 246 -18.08 -15.07 -7.77
CA LYS A 246 -18.84 -16.31 -7.67
C LYS A 246 -17.95 -17.53 -7.88
N THR A 247 -18.16 -18.54 -7.06
CA THR A 247 -17.55 -19.87 -7.19
C THR A 247 -17.95 -20.48 -8.53
N VAL A 248 -16.95 -20.94 -9.28
CA VAL A 248 -17.09 -21.64 -10.57
C VAL A 248 -16.90 -23.14 -10.37
N GLU A 249 -15.99 -23.53 -9.48
CA GLU A 249 -15.59 -24.91 -9.23
C GLU A 249 -15.11 -25.02 -7.77
N ALA A 250 -15.57 -26.04 -7.05
CA ALA A 250 -15.16 -26.32 -5.68
C ALA A 250 -14.08 -27.41 -5.68
N ASN A 251 -13.04 -27.25 -4.85
CA ASN A 251 -11.88 -28.14 -4.76
C ASN A 251 -11.17 -28.40 -6.13
N PRO A 252 -10.76 -27.34 -6.87
CA PRO A 252 -10.10 -27.46 -8.18
C PRO A 252 -8.67 -28.02 -8.14
#